data_AF-A0A565BHS9-F1
#
_entry.id   AF-A0A565BHS9-F1
#
_cell.length_a   1.000
_cell.length_b   1.000
_cell.length_c   1.000
_cell.angle_alpha   90.00
_cell.angle_beta   90.00
_cell.angle_gamma   90.00
#
_symmetry.space_group_name_H-M   'P 1'
#
loop_
_entity.id
_entity.type
_entity.pdbx_description
1 polymer ?
#
loop_
_entity_poly.entity_id
_entity_poly.type
_entity_poly.pdbx_seq_one_letter_code
_entity_poly.pdbx_strand_id
1 'polypeptide(L)'
;MLDIDLFRTNPEIIRESQRRRFANVEVVDEIIILDKEWRQDVTEKIQQIDIIKQQSTEKEATVLKAFAALNAKLATVGNLVHDSVPISNDEANNLVTKICGERRVASPCQELYNHVDLVKLLGILPVVDFTSRGLKPGTVEWDSVRGDVRKAVEDYGCFEALFDKVPVEVRKAVFDASEEVFELPLETKQRVVSKRKYRGYVGQIPTLPLFEVIGIDFAENAEKVNAFTHKLWPKGNTSFSEAVMSFTEKVAELDSMTRRMIMESFDLDENYINKHLKSTKCLIRLMKYQGVEEIEEELGMEAHTDRNMLTILCQNDVKDGLEVKTKDDKHWIKVNPSRDSSFIVLGGAMLHVLLNGRVLTGVHRVMRMGTNTRFSAGLFSVPKTEDLIYAPDEMVDSEHPRLYKPIDFESYFQYTIEGFGRRDLSALRTYCGL
;
A
#
# COMPACT_ATOMS: atom_id res chain seq x y z
N MET A 1 4.72 1.86 -46.26
CA MET A 1 5.38 3.17 -46.12
C MET A 1 6.88 2.93 -46.27
N LEU A 2 7.60 3.75 -47.03
CA LEU A 2 9.06 3.58 -47.18
C LEU A 2 9.75 4.01 -45.88
N ASP A 3 10.78 3.27 -45.49
CA ASP A 3 11.57 3.56 -44.29
C ASP A 3 12.41 4.82 -44.50
N ILE A 4 12.38 5.74 -43.53
CA ILE A 4 13.16 6.98 -43.55
C ILE A 4 14.67 6.69 -43.56
N ASP A 5 15.10 5.54 -43.01
CA ASP A 5 16.50 5.13 -43.04
C ASP A 5 17.01 4.85 -44.45
N LEU A 6 16.13 4.50 -45.39
CA LEU A 6 16.48 4.32 -46.79
C LEU A 6 16.76 5.68 -47.48
N PHE A 7 16.06 6.74 -47.09
CA PHE A 7 16.33 8.11 -47.56
C PHE A 7 17.67 8.64 -47.02
N ARG A 8 18.09 8.16 -45.85
CA ARG A 8 19.36 8.56 -45.21
C ARG A 8 20.57 7.81 -45.79
N THR A 9 20.42 6.51 -46.02
CA THR A 9 21.53 5.62 -46.38
C THR A 9 21.70 5.45 -47.88
N ASN A 10 20.62 5.45 -48.66
CA ASN A 10 20.68 5.22 -50.10
C ASN A 10 19.54 5.90 -50.89
N PRO A 11 19.50 7.25 -50.92
CA PRO A 11 18.41 7.99 -51.54
C PRO A 11 18.32 7.81 -53.07
N GLU A 12 19.42 7.46 -53.74
CA GLU A 12 19.44 7.27 -55.20
C GLU A 12 18.55 6.11 -55.66
N ILE A 13 18.44 5.04 -54.88
CA ILE A 13 17.52 3.92 -55.18
C ILE A 13 16.07 4.41 -55.22
N ILE A 14 15.73 5.34 -54.34
CA ILE A 14 14.39 5.94 -54.26
C ILE A 14 14.19 6.89 -55.44
N ARG A 15 15.18 7.74 -55.76
CA ARG A 15 15.14 8.62 -56.93
C ARG A 15 14.94 7.83 -58.23
N GLU A 16 15.66 6.73 -58.40
CA GLU A 16 15.55 5.86 -59.57
C GLU A 16 14.18 5.17 -59.65
N SER A 17 13.64 4.73 -58.52
CA SER A 17 12.28 4.19 -58.44
C SER A 17 11.21 5.22 -58.84
N GLN A 18 11.35 6.48 -58.41
CA GLN A 18 10.44 7.56 -58.82
C GLN A 18 10.55 7.87 -60.32
N ARG A 19 11.77 7.92 -60.87
CA ARG A 19 12.01 8.09 -62.32
C ARG A 19 11.33 7.00 -63.15
N ARG A 20 11.44 5.73 -62.72
CA ARG A 20 10.80 4.58 -63.39
C ARG A 20 9.27 4.65 -63.38
N ARG A 21 8.69 5.38 -62.43
CA ARG A 21 7.24 5.58 -62.29
C ARG A 21 6.75 6.92 -62.83
N PHE A 22 7.63 7.69 -63.48
CA PHE A 22 7.34 9.05 -63.97
C PHE A 22 6.82 10.01 -62.89
N ALA A 23 7.28 9.81 -61.65
CA ALA A 23 6.90 10.62 -60.49
C ALA A 23 7.97 11.68 -60.16
N ASN A 24 7.59 12.72 -59.41
CA ASN A 24 8.52 13.80 -59.06
C ASN A 24 9.65 13.27 -58.14
N VAL A 25 10.88 13.49 -58.56
CA VAL A 25 12.10 13.08 -57.85
C VAL A 25 12.50 14.10 -56.78
N GLU A 26 12.14 15.37 -56.95
CA GLU A 26 12.48 16.47 -56.04
C GLU A 26 11.89 16.26 -54.64
N VAL A 27 10.76 15.55 -54.54
CA VAL A 27 10.15 15.16 -53.26
C VAL A 27 11.11 14.34 -52.39
N VAL A 28 12.02 13.57 -52.99
CA VAL A 28 13.04 12.81 -52.24
C VAL A 28 14.01 13.76 -51.54
N ASP A 29 14.40 14.85 -52.20
CA ASP A 29 15.32 15.85 -51.66
C ASP A 29 14.63 16.71 -50.59
N GLU A 30 13.37 17.08 -50.79
CA GLU A 30 12.55 17.76 -49.78
C GLU A 30 12.42 16.94 -48.49
N ILE A 31 12.15 15.64 -48.59
CA ILE A 31 12.05 14.73 -47.43
C ILE A 31 13.39 14.65 -46.68
N ILE A 32 14.51 14.59 -47.39
CA ILE A 32 15.84 14.54 -46.76
C ILE A 32 16.16 15.85 -46.02
N ILE A 33 15.76 17.00 -46.57
CA ILE A 33 15.94 18.30 -45.91
C ILE A 33 15.11 18.35 -44.64
N LEU A 34 13.82 18.00 -44.71
CA LEU A 34 12.93 17.98 -43.56
C LEU A 34 13.39 17.01 -42.46
N ASP A 35 13.93 15.84 -42.82
CA ASP A 35 14.51 14.89 -41.84
C ASP A 35 15.73 15.48 -41.12
N LYS A 36 16.60 16.20 -41.84
CA LYS A 36 17.77 16.85 -41.24
C LYS A 36 17.36 17.96 -40.28
N GLU A 37 16.45 18.83 -40.69
CA GLU A 37 15.94 19.93 -39.88
C GLU A 37 15.25 19.39 -38.62
N TRP A 38 14.40 18.37 -38.76
CA TRP A 38 13.72 17.73 -37.64
C TRP A 38 14.72 17.13 -36.64
N ARG A 39 15.76 16.42 -37.10
CA ARG A 39 16.77 15.84 -36.20
C ARG A 39 17.59 16.90 -35.47
N GLN A 40 17.89 18.01 -36.12
CA GLN A 40 18.60 19.12 -35.50
C GLN A 40 17.73 19.78 -34.41
N ASP A 41 16.47 20.11 -34.73
CA ASP A 41 15.51 20.68 -33.78
C ASP A 41 15.26 19.74 -32.57
N VAL A 42 15.15 18.43 -32.80
CA VAL A 42 15.02 17.44 -31.72
C VAL A 42 16.26 17.41 -30.83
N THR A 43 17.46 17.49 -31.40
CA THR A 43 18.72 17.48 -30.63
C THR A 43 18.84 18.74 -29.75
N GLU A 44 18.53 19.91 -30.31
CA GLU A 44 18.53 21.18 -29.58
C GLU A 44 17.49 21.20 -28.45
N LYS A 45 16.30 20.64 -28.69
CA LYS A 45 15.25 20.50 -27.67
C LYS A 45 15.64 19.56 -26.54
N ILE A 46 16.28 18.43 -26.83
CA ILE A 46 16.77 17.50 -25.80
C ILE A 46 17.81 18.18 -24.91
N GLN A 47 18.76 18.91 -25.51
CA GLN A 47 19.77 19.67 -24.75
C GLN A 47 19.12 20.75 -23.87
N GLN A 48 18.10 21.46 -24.38
CA GLN A 48 17.35 22.43 -23.58
C GLN A 48 16.60 21.76 -22.42
N ILE A 49 16.00 20.59 -22.63
CA ILE A 49 15.32 19.82 -21.58
C ILE A 49 16.31 19.44 -20.47
N ASP A 50 17.51 18.97 -20.81
CA ASP A 50 18.51 18.59 -19.81
C ASP A 50 19.01 19.79 -19.01
N ILE A 51 19.20 20.95 -19.66
CA ILE A 51 19.53 22.21 -18.99
C ILE A 51 18.40 22.63 -18.03
N ILE A 52 17.14 22.55 -18.48
CA ILE A 52 15.97 22.91 -17.67
C ILE A 52 15.86 21.97 -16.45
N LYS A 53 16.10 20.66 -16.63
CA LYS A 53 16.10 19.69 -15.53
C LYS A 53 17.17 20.02 -14.49
N GLN A 54 18.38 20.33 -14.94
CA GLN A 54 19.47 20.71 -14.04
C GLN A 54 19.17 22.03 -13.30
N GLN A 55 18.59 23.01 -14.00
CA GLN A 55 18.15 24.25 -13.36
C GLN A 55 16.97 24.04 -12.39
N SER A 56 16.09 23.07 -12.66
CA SER A 56 14.98 22.72 -11.75
C SER A 56 15.52 22.13 -10.45
N THR A 57 16.42 21.16 -10.53
CA THR A 57 17.01 20.52 -9.34
C THR A 57 17.83 21.51 -8.50
N GLU A 58 18.58 22.41 -9.14
CA GLU A 58 19.29 23.49 -8.44
C GLU A 58 18.33 24.47 -7.75
N LYS A 59 17.23 24.84 -8.41
CA LYS A 59 16.20 25.70 -7.83
C LYS A 59 15.45 25.02 -6.69
N GLU A 60 15.12 23.73 -6.82
CA GLU A 60 14.48 22.95 -5.77
C GLU A 60 15.37 22.86 -4.52
N ALA A 61 16.66 22.59 -4.68
CA ALA A 61 17.62 22.62 -3.57
C ALA A 61 17.70 24.02 -2.92
N THR A 62 17.64 25.08 -3.72
CA THR A 62 17.62 26.46 -3.23
C THR A 62 16.34 26.76 -2.46
N VAL A 63 15.18 26.33 -2.96
CA VAL A 63 13.87 26.49 -2.31
C VAL A 63 13.82 25.71 -1.00
N LEU A 64 14.29 24.46 -0.97
CA LEU A 64 14.36 23.65 0.25
C LEU A 64 15.25 24.30 1.30
N LYS A 65 16.41 24.85 0.90
CA LYS A 65 17.30 25.58 1.81
C LYS A 65 16.65 26.86 2.33
N ALA A 66 15.97 27.62 1.48
CA ALA A 66 15.24 28.82 1.86
C ALA A 66 14.07 28.50 2.81
N PHE A 67 13.34 27.41 2.55
CA PHE A 67 12.25 26.93 3.38
C PHE A 67 12.73 26.45 4.75
N ALA A 68 13.85 25.72 4.80
CA ALA A 68 14.50 25.34 6.05
C ALA A 68 14.94 26.56 6.86
N ALA A 69 15.53 27.57 6.21
CA ALA A 69 15.92 28.82 6.88
C ALA A 69 14.70 29.63 7.37
N LEU A 70 13.61 29.64 6.60
CA LEU A 70 12.34 30.26 7.00
C LEU A 70 11.77 29.55 8.22
N ASN A 71 11.65 28.22 8.20
CA ASN A 71 11.13 27.45 9.33
C ASN A 71 12.01 27.57 10.57
N ALA A 72 13.33 27.59 10.41
CA ALA A 72 14.25 27.85 11.51
C ALA A 72 13.99 29.23 12.16
N LYS A 73 13.71 30.27 11.35
CA LYS A 73 13.31 31.59 11.87
C LYS A 73 11.90 31.57 12.48
N LEU A 74 10.92 30.95 11.84
CA LEU A 74 9.56 30.84 12.37
C LEU A 74 9.53 30.11 13.71
N ALA A 75 10.38 29.09 13.89
CA ALA A 75 10.53 28.39 15.16
C ALA A 75 11.07 29.28 16.30
N THR A 76 11.75 30.38 15.97
CA THR A 76 12.15 31.38 16.98
C THR A 76 11.06 32.38 17.31
N VAL A 77 10.02 32.48 16.49
CA VAL A 77 8.88 33.35 16.74
C VAL A 77 7.95 32.65 17.73
N GLY A 78 7.90 33.17 18.95
CA GLY A 78 6.96 32.69 19.96
C GLY A 78 5.51 32.97 19.58
N ASN A 79 4.58 32.37 20.33
CA ASN A 79 3.14 32.61 20.13
C ASN A 79 2.79 34.10 20.25
N LEU A 80 1.79 34.55 19.48
CA LEU A 80 1.22 35.88 19.66
C LEU A 80 0.55 35.96 21.03
N VAL A 81 1.03 36.87 21.85
CA VAL A 81 0.53 37.07 23.22
C VAL A 81 -0.33 38.33 23.26
N HIS A 82 -1.50 38.26 23.88
CA HIS A 82 -2.38 39.40 24.04
C HIS A 82 -1.71 40.51 24.88
N ASP A 83 -1.97 41.78 24.57
CA ASP A 83 -1.29 42.96 25.20
C ASP A 83 -1.40 43.00 26.73
N SER A 84 -2.38 42.30 27.31
CA SER A 84 -2.57 42.20 28.75
C SER A 84 -1.66 41.17 29.43
N VAL A 85 -0.88 40.39 28.69
CA VAL A 85 0.00 39.35 29.25
C VAL A 85 1.35 39.96 29.59
N PRO A 86 1.80 39.90 30.86
CA PRO A 86 3.10 40.44 31.25
C PRO A 86 4.22 39.65 30.56
N ILE A 87 5.09 40.36 29.82
CA ILE A 87 6.25 39.78 29.12
C ILE A 87 7.46 39.86 30.03
N SER A 88 7.97 38.70 30.46
CA SER A 88 9.24 38.56 31.20
C SER A 88 10.00 37.35 30.68
N ASN A 89 11.33 37.47 30.58
CA ASN A 89 12.23 36.35 30.25
C ASN A 89 12.58 35.49 31.47
N ASP A 90 12.13 35.89 32.65
CA ASP A 90 12.22 35.14 33.89
C ASP A 90 10.82 34.64 34.25
N GLU A 91 10.66 33.31 34.26
CA GLU A 91 9.41 32.63 34.62
C GLU A 91 8.92 33.01 36.02
N ALA A 92 9.81 33.45 36.92
CA ALA A 92 9.45 33.91 38.26
C ALA A 92 8.60 35.19 38.26
N ASN A 93 8.67 35.98 37.18
CA ASN A 93 7.89 37.21 37.04
C ASN A 93 6.54 36.99 36.34
N ASN A 94 6.24 35.77 35.88
CA ASN A 94 4.93 35.46 35.34
C ASN A 94 3.90 35.46 36.48
N LEU A 95 2.90 36.33 36.38
CA LEU A 95 1.83 36.37 37.37
C LEU A 95 0.98 35.10 37.22
N VAL A 96 1.11 34.16 38.17
CA VAL A 96 0.25 32.97 38.21
C VAL A 96 -1.16 33.39 38.64
N THR A 97 -2.02 33.67 37.67
CA THR A 97 -3.40 34.13 37.92
C THR A 97 -4.32 33.02 38.41
N LYS A 98 -4.05 31.78 38.00
CA LYS A 98 -4.79 30.59 38.43
C LYS A 98 -3.95 29.33 38.19
N ILE A 99 -3.84 28.49 39.22
CA ILE A 99 -3.35 27.11 39.07
C ILE A 99 -4.58 26.21 39.09
N CYS A 100 -4.77 25.43 38.03
CA CYS A 100 -5.83 24.44 37.95
C CYS A 100 -5.20 23.04 37.97
N GLY A 101 -5.59 22.25 38.96
CA GLY A 101 -5.10 20.87 39.13
C GLY A 101 -3.82 20.79 39.97
N GLU A 102 -3.58 19.61 40.54
CA GLU A 102 -2.37 19.31 41.27
C GLU A 102 -1.25 18.93 40.30
N ARG A 103 -0.04 19.47 40.52
CA ARG A 103 1.14 19.13 39.72
C ARG A 103 1.45 17.64 39.92
N ARG A 104 1.33 16.82 38.88
CA ARG A 104 1.74 15.42 38.94
C ARG A 104 3.24 15.33 39.16
N VAL A 105 3.64 14.84 40.32
CA VAL A 105 5.01 14.46 40.62
C VAL A 105 5.13 12.97 40.33
N ALA A 106 6.06 12.59 39.46
CA ALA A 106 6.28 11.18 39.16
C ALA A 106 6.80 10.47 40.43
N SER A 107 6.25 9.31 40.75
CA SER A 107 6.82 8.46 41.80
C SER A 107 8.21 7.97 41.36
N PRO A 108 9.11 7.59 42.28
CA PRO A 108 10.32 6.87 41.91
C PRO A 108 9.95 5.67 41.05
N CYS A 109 10.54 5.56 39.85
CA CYS A 109 10.25 4.56 38.79
C CYS A 109 9.05 4.84 37.86
N GLN A 110 8.40 6.01 37.91
CA GLN A 110 7.32 6.38 36.99
C GLN A 110 7.81 7.39 35.94
N GLU A 111 7.74 7.05 34.65
CA GLU A 111 7.98 8.01 33.56
C GLU A 111 6.74 8.85 33.29
N LEU A 112 6.91 10.18 33.19
CA LEU A 112 5.86 11.08 32.72
C LEU A 112 5.98 11.24 31.21
N TYR A 113 4.97 10.76 30.49
CA TYR A 113 4.91 10.88 29.03
C TYR A 113 4.63 12.32 28.60
N ASN A 114 5.34 12.79 27.58
CA ASN A 114 5.02 14.06 26.94
C ASN A 114 3.75 13.92 26.08
N HIS A 115 3.23 15.03 25.54
CA HIS A 115 1.99 15.01 24.75
C HIS A 115 2.07 14.13 23.48
N VAL A 116 3.25 13.99 22.86
CA VAL A 116 3.46 13.12 21.70
C VAL A 116 3.36 11.66 22.11
N ASP A 117 4.01 11.28 23.21
CA ASP A 117 3.97 9.92 23.73
C ASP A 117 2.57 9.57 24.26
N LEU A 118 1.87 10.53 24.88
CA LEU A 118 0.48 10.37 25.27
C LEU A 118 -0.43 10.14 24.06
N VAL A 119 -0.25 10.88 22.96
CA VAL A 119 -1.01 10.65 21.71
C VAL A 119 -0.69 9.28 21.09
N LYS A 120 0.57 8.82 21.15
CA LYS A 120 0.92 7.45 20.73
C LYS A 120 0.27 6.40 21.63
N LEU A 121 0.19 6.65 22.93
CA LEU A 121 -0.48 5.80 23.91
C LEU A 121 -2.01 5.81 23.78
N LEU A 122 -2.61 6.81 23.12
CA LEU A 122 -4.03 6.75 22.75
C LEU A 122 -4.33 5.60 21.78
N GLY A 123 -3.29 4.99 21.19
CA GLY A 123 -3.43 3.79 20.36
C GLY A 123 -4.21 4.08 19.09
N ILE A 124 -3.94 5.20 18.43
CA ILE A 124 -4.58 5.58 17.17
C ILE A 124 -3.60 5.27 16.04
N LEU A 125 -4.07 4.56 15.01
CA LEU A 125 -3.28 4.35 13.80
C LEU A 125 -3.06 5.68 13.07
N PRO A 126 -1.92 5.85 12.38
CA PRO A 126 -1.77 6.94 11.43
C PRO A 126 -2.91 6.91 10.41
N VAL A 127 -3.51 8.06 10.15
CA VAL A 127 -4.53 8.23 9.12
C VAL A 127 -3.89 8.94 7.94
N VAL A 128 -3.99 8.35 6.75
CA VAL A 128 -3.46 8.87 5.49
C VAL A 128 -4.61 9.19 4.55
N ASP A 129 -4.66 10.41 4.04
CA ASP A 129 -5.78 10.90 3.22
C ASP A 129 -5.49 10.75 1.72
N PHE A 130 -6.22 9.85 1.05
CA PHE A 130 -6.17 9.63 -0.39
C PHE A 130 -7.33 10.30 -1.15
N THR A 131 -8.17 11.10 -0.47
CA THR A 131 -9.41 11.67 -1.05
C THR A 131 -9.17 12.92 -1.90
N SER A 132 -7.96 13.47 -1.91
CA SER A 132 -7.64 14.64 -2.72
C SER A 132 -7.83 14.34 -4.21
N ARG A 133 -8.70 15.11 -4.89
CA ARG A 133 -8.97 14.98 -6.34
C ARG A 133 -7.73 15.25 -7.20
N GLY A 134 -6.76 15.98 -6.67
CA GLY A 134 -5.50 16.31 -7.34
C GLY A 134 -4.39 15.27 -7.14
N LEU A 135 -4.62 14.22 -6.35
CA LEU A 135 -3.60 13.27 -5.94
C LEU A 135 -3.06 12.46 -7.13
N LYS A 136 -1.94 12.93 -7.71
CA LYS A 136 -1.30 12.35 -8.89
C LYS A 136 0.22 12.41 -8.76
N PRO A 137 0.97 11.43 -9.29
CA PRO A 137 2.44 11.46 -9.28
C PRO A 137 3.01 12.79 -9.80
N GLY A 138 4.00 13.33 -9.09
CA GLY A 138 4.67 14.60 -9.42
C GLY A 138 3.96 15.87 -8.94
N THR A 139 2.87 15.76 -8.16
CA THR A 139 2.22 16.90 -7.51
C THR A 139 2.71 17.08 -6.07
N VAL A 140 2.58 18.29 -5.53
CA VAL A 140 2.97 18.59 -4.12
C VAL A 140 2.11 17.78 -3.15
N GLU A 141 0.83 17.60 -3.48
CA GLU A 141 -0.09 16.77 -2.70
C GLU A 141 0.35 15.31 -2.68
N TRP A 142 0.83 14.79 -3.81
CA TRP A 142 1.38 13.44 -3.89
C TRP A 142 2.64 13.28 -3.05
N ASP A 143 3.56 14.23 -3.11
CA ASP A 143 4.79 14.18 -2.30
C ASP A 143 4.48 14.23 -0.79
N SER A 144 3.47 15.02 -0.40
CA SER A 144 3.00 15.08 0.99
C SER A 144 2.41 13.74 1.44
N VAL A 145 1.44 13.19 0.71
CA VAL A 145 0.79 11.92 1.05
C VAL A 145 1.80 10.77 1.01
N ARG A 146 2.73 10.79 0.05
CA ARG A 146 3.85 9.84 -0.01
C ARG A 146 4.71 9.88 1.25
N GLY A 147 5.00 11.07 1.77
CA GLY A 147 5.73 11.23 3.03
C GLY A 147 4.98 10.62 4.22
N ASP A 148 3.66 10.84 4.29
CA ASP A 148 2.82 10.26 5.34
C ASP A 148 2.75 8.73 5.24
N VAL A 149 2.59 8.20 4.02
CA VAL A 149 2.66 6.75 3.74
C VAL A 149 3.99 6.18 4.21
N ARG A 150 5.11 6.78 3.80
CA ARG A 150 6.46 6.32 4.18
C ARG A 150 6.60 6.23 5.69
N LYS A 151 6.27 7.31 6.39
CA LYS A 151 6.37 7.37 7.85
C LYS A 151 5.51 6.29 8.50
N ALA A 152 4.26 6.12 8.05
CA ALA A 152 3.37 5.12 8.61
C ALA A 152 3.90 3.69 8.43
N VAL A 153 4.45 3.35 7.27
CA VAL A 153 4.98 2.00 7.03
C VAL A 153 6.33 1.74 7.71
N GLU A 154 7.16 2.76 7.92
CA GLU A 154 8.44 2.66 8.67
C GLU A 154 8.23 2.58 10.20
N ASP A 155 7.18 3.23 10.73
CA ASP A 155 6.92 3.32 12.16
C ASP A 155 5.89 2.31 12.68
N TYR A 156 4.86 1.99 11.87
CA TYR A 156 3.74 1.15 12.30
C TYR A 156 3.56 -0.10 11.42
N GLY A 157 4.13 -0.13 10.22
CA GLY A 157 3.89 -1.20 9.24
C GLY A 157 2.44 -1.25 8.73
N CYS A 158 1.63 -0.24 9.07
CA CYS A 158 0.23 -0.15 8.72
C CYS A 158 -0.29 1.28 8.91
N PHE A 159 -1.46 1.57 8.34
CA PHE A 159 -2.20 2.81 8.55
C PHE A 159 -3.67 2.65 8.17
N GLU A 160 -4.49 3.60 8.59
CA GLU A 160 -5.83 3.81 8.06
C GLU A 160 -5.75 4.73 6.84
N ALA A 161 -6.28 4.28 5.70
CA ALA A 161 -6.39 5.05 4.48
C ALA A 161 -7.82 5.57 4.32
N LEU A 162 -7.97 6.89 4.19
CA LEU A 162 -9.23 7.49 3.75
C LEU A 162 -9.28 7.48 2.23
N PHE A 163 -10.22 6.72 1.65
CA PHE A 163 -10.30 6.51 0.21
C PHE A 163 -11.75 6.49 -0.27
N ASP A 164 -12.19 7.59 -0.87
CA ASP A 164 -13.58 7.86 -1.26
C ASP A 164 -13.95 7.33 -2.66
N LYS A 165 -12.99 6.76 -3.39
CA LYS A 165 -13.22 6.15 -4.72
C LYS A 165 -13.91 4.79 -4.66
N VAL A 166 -14.10 4.21 -3.46
CA VAL A 166 -14.95 3.04 -3.24
C VAL A 166 -16.31 3.52 -2.75
N PRO A 167 -17.35 3.52 -3.60
CA PRO A 167 -18.69 3.91 -3.18
C PRO A 167 -19.24 2.99 -2.08
N VAL A 168 -20.12 3.53 -1.23
CA VAL A 168 -20.79 2.77 -0.15
C VAL A 168 -21.56 1.59 -0.73
N GLU A 169 -22.13 1.72 -1.92
CA GLU A 169 -22.88 0.67 -2.62
C GLU A 169 -21.98 -0.51 -2.99
N VAL A 170 -20.73 -0.24 -3.41
CA VAL A 170 -19.75 -1.30 -3.72
C VAL A 170 -19.31 -2.02 -2.46
N ARG A 171 -19.10 -1.28 -1.37
CA ARG A 171 -18.79 -1.84 -0.05
C ARG A 171 -19.95 -2.70 0.46
N LYS A 172 -21.19 -2.22 0.34
CA LYS A 172 -22.39 -2.99 0.73
C LYS A 172 -22.49 -4.27 -0.11
N ALA A 173 -22.36 -4.17 -1.43
CA ALA A 173 -22.48 -5.30 -2.33
C ALA A 173 -21.47 -6.42 -2.03
N VAL A 174 -20.22 -6.09 -1.67
CA VAL A 174 -19.24 -7.14 -1.31
C VAL A 174 -19.56 -7.81 0.03
N PHE A 175 -20.19 -7.12 0.97
CA PHE A 175 -20.65 -7.72 2.22
C PHE A 175 -21.92 -8.56 2.03
N ASP A 176 -22.89 -8.09 1.24
CA ASP A 176 -24.06 -8.89 0.85
C ASP A 176 -23.61 -10.19 0.15
N ALA A 177 -22.64 -10.09 -0.77
CA ALA A 177 -22.04 -11.24 -1.44
C ALA A 177 -21.26 -12.17 -0.48
N SER A 178 -20.65 -11.61 0.57
CA SER A 178 -19.99 -12.39 1.62
C SER A 178 -20.99 -13.19 2.43
N GLU A 179 -22.10 -12.57 2.85
CA GLU A 179 -23.19 -13.24 3.57
C GLU A 179 -23.76 -14.38 2.71
N GLU A 180 -24.13 -14.09 1.46
CA GLU A 180 -24.69 -15.06 0.53
C GLU A 180 -23.80 -16.30 0.37
N VAL A 181 -22.48 -16.11 0.20
CA VAL A 181 -21.57 -17.23 -0.01
C VAL A 181 -21.35 -18.07 1.25
N PHE A 182 -21.37 -17.46 2.44
CA PHE A 182 -21.19 -18.18 3.69
C PHE A 182 -22.45 -18.91 4.16
N GLU A 183 -23.63 -18.50 3.70
CA GLU A 183 -24.90 -19.19 3.91
C GLU A 183 -25.06 -20.47 3.06
N LEU A 184 -24.24 -20.64 2.01
CA LEU A 184 -24.26 -21.86 1.22
C LEU A 184 -23.99 -23.12 2.07
N PRO A 185 -24.59 -24.28 1.72
CA PRO A 185 -24.29 -25.55 2.38
C PRO A 185 -22.78 -25.85 2.38
N LEU A 186 -22.30 -26.49 3.45
CA LEU A 186 -20.88 -26.82 3.61
C LEU A 186 -20.34 -27.60 2.42
N GLU A 187 -21.11 -28.55 1.89
CA GLU A 187 -20.75 -29.38 0.73
C GLU A 187 -20.55 -28.54 -0.53
N THR A 188 -21.26 -27.42 -0.66
CA THR A 188 -21.09 -26.48 -1.77
C THR A 188 -19.83 -25.65 -1.59
N LYS A 189 -19.61 -25.09 -0.39
CA LYS A 189 -18.38 -24.36 -0.05
C LYS A 189 -17.13 -25.24 -0.22
N GLN A 190 -17.22 -26.53 0.09
CA GLN A 190 -16.13 -27.49 -0.07
C GLN A 190 -15.69 -27.71 -1.53
N ARG A 191 -16.52 -27.39 -2.54
CA ARG A 191 -16.18 -27.52 -3.96
C ARG A 191 -15.07 -26.57 -4.41
N VAL A 192 -14.84 -25.50 -3.66
CA VAL A 192 -13.78 -24.52 -3.93
C VAL A 192 -12.60 -24.63 -2.96
N VAL A 193 -12.50 -25.72 -2.20
CA VAL A 193 -11.29 -26.00 -1.42
C VAL A 193 -10.10 -26.13 -2.37
N SER A 194 -9.00 -25.47 -2.03
CA SER A 194 -7.78 -25.43 -2.83
C SER A 194 -6.65 -26.15 -2.11
N LYS A 195 -5.75 -26.77 -2.89
CA LYS A 195 -4.49 -27.30 -2.36
C LYS A 195 -3.63 -26.21 -1.72
N ARG A 196 -3.70 -24.98 -2.25
CA ARG A 196 -3.07 -23.80 -1.66
C ARG A 196 -4.04 -23.18 -0.66
N LYS A 197 -3.72 -23.28 0.63
CA LYS A 197 -4.56 -22.77 1.73
C LYS A 197 -4.93 -21.31 1.49
N TYR A 198 -6.16 -20.93 1.83
CA TYR A 198 -6.69 -19.56 1.66
C TYR A 198 -6.81 -19.04 0.21
N ARG A 199 -6.69 -19.91 -0.81
CA ARG A 199 -7.06 -19.62 -2.22
C ARG A 199 -8.33 -20.39 -2.63
N GLY A 200 -9.32 -20.36 -1.75
CA GLY A 200 -10.53 -21.16 -1.81
C GLY A 200 -11.25 -21.13 -0.47
N TYR A 201 -12.18 -22.05 -0.25
CA TYR A 201 -12.82 -22.20 1.05
C TYR A 201 -11.85 -22.80 2.08
N VAL A 202 -11.77 -22.18 3.25
CA VAL A 202 -11.19 -22.73 4.47
C VAL A 202 -12.17 -22.44 5.61
N GLY A 203 -12.52 -23.48 6.37
CA GLY A 203 -13.38 -23.39 7.55
C GLY A 203 -13.29 -24.70 8.32
N GLN A 204 -14.09 -24.84 9.38
CA GLN A 204 -14.09 -26.06 10.23
C GLN A 204 -12.69 -26.38 10.79
N ILE A 205 -11.89 -25.35 11.06
CA ILE A 205 -10.57 -25.52 11.67
C ILE A 205 -10.81 -25.87 13.15
N PRO A 206 -10.34 -27.02 13.67
CA PRO A 206 -10.63 -27.42 15.05
C PRO A 206 -10.21 -26.37 16.09
N THR A 207 -9.12 -25.64 15.83
CA THR A 207 -8.64 -24.56 16.70
C THR A 207 -9.33 -23.21 16.46
N LEU A 208 -10.08 -23.05 15.36
CA LEU A 208 -10.81 -21.82 15.00
C LEU A 208 -12.19 -22.19 14.39
N PRO A 209 -13.11 -22.82 15.16
CA PRO A 209 -14.33 -23.40 14.61
C PRO A 209 -15.32 -22.37 14.07
N LEU A 210 -15.25 -21.12 14.54
CA LEU A 210 -16.15 -20.02 14.16
C LEU A 210 -15.57 -19.11 13.06
N PHE A 211 -14.45 -19.50 12.47
CA PHE A 211 -13.80 -18.76 11.38
C PHE A 211 -14.00 -19.48 10.05
N GLU A 212 -14.46 -18.74 9.05
CA GLU A 212 -14.55 -19.18 7.67
C GLU A 212 -13.94 -18.13 6.74
N VAL A 213 -13.34 -18.58 5.65
CA VAL A 213 -12.78 -17.70 4.63
C VAL A 213 -12.95 -18.31 3.24
N ILE A 214 -13.23 -17.44 2.27
CA ILE A 214 -13.26 -17.76 0.85
C ILE A 214 -12.26 -16.86 0.12
N GLY A 215 -11.24 -17.49 -0.46
CA GLY A 215 -10.21 -16.82 -1.25
C GLY A 215 -10.43 -16.96 -2.75
N ILE A 216 -10.44 -15.85 -3.48
CA ILE A 216 -10.60 -15.79 -4.94
C ILE A 216 -9.31 -15.21 -5.52
N ASP A 217 -8.53 -16.06 -6.18
CA ASP A 217 -7.25 -15.68 -6.79
C ASP A 217 -7.47 -15.05 -8.17
N PHE A 218 -6.62 -14.10 -8.56
CA PHE A 218 -6.79 -13.28 -9.77
C PHE A 218 -8.17 -12.60 -9.83
N ALA A 219 -8.58 -11.98 -8.73
CA ALA A 219 -9.87 -11.33 -8.62
C ALA A 219 -10.06 -10.15 -9.59
N GLU A 220 -8.95 -9.62 -10.13
CA GLU A 220 -8.97 -8.63 -11.21
C GLU A 220 -9.35 -9.21 -12.60
N ASN A 221 -9.46 -10.53 -12.71
CA ASN A 221 -9.76 -11.22 -13.97
C ASN A 221 -11.17 -11.84 -13.95
N ALA A 222 -12.06 -11.30 -14.80
CA ALA A 222 -13.45 -11.72 -14.86
C ALA A 222 -13.65 -13.21 -15.17
N GLU A 223 -12.84 -13.80 -16.05
CA GLU A 223 -12.94 -15.22 -16.37
C GLU A 223 -12.59 -16.09 -15.16
N LYS A 224 -11.57 -15.69 -14.37
CA LYS A 224 -11.15 -16.41 -13.16
C LYS A 224 -12.20 -16.29 -12.06
N VAL A 225 -12.76 -15.10 -11.84
CA VAL A 225 -13.85 -14.89 -10.89
C VAL A 225 -15.07 -15.70 -11.30
N ASN A 226 -15.51 -15.61 -12.56
CA ASN A 226 -16.66 -16.37 -13.04
C ASN A 226 -16.43 -17.88 -12.95
N ALA A 227 -15.24 -18.37 -13.30
CA ALA A 227 -14.92 -19.80 -13.16
C ALA A 227 -14.94 -20.26 -11.70
N PHE A 228 -14.53 -19.40 -10.75
CA PHE A 228 -14.67 -19.66 -9.32
C PHE A 228 -16.16 -19.70 -8.92
N THR A 229 -16.94 -18.70 -9.32
CA THR A 229 -18.38 -18.60 -9.05
C THR A 229 -19.14 -19.83 -9.56
N HIS A 230 -18.83 -20.35 -10.75
CA HIS A 230 -19.51 -21.52 -11.31
C HIS A 230 -19.30 -22.81 -10.49
N LYS A 231 -18.23 -22.90 -9.71
CA LYS A 231 -18.00 -24.03 -8.79
C LYS A 231 -18.93 -24.00 -7.58
N LEU A 232 -19.28 -22.79 -7.12
CA LEU A 232 -20.23 -22.56 -6.02
C LEU A 232 -21.67 -22.63 -6.52
N TRP A 233 -21.97 -21.89 -7.59
CA TRP A 233 -23.27 -21.84 -8.25
C TRP A 233 -23.16 -22.37 -9.68
N PRO A 234 -23.58 -23.61 -9.98
CA PRO A 234 -23.44 -24.21 -11.31
C PRO A 234 -24.09 -23.42 -12.46
N LYS A 235 -25.10 -22.59 -12.17
CA LYS A 235 -25.76 -21.69 -13.14
C LYS A 235 -25.10 -20.30 -13.24
N GLY A 236 -24.01 -20.09 -12.52
CA GLY A 236 -23.39 -18.78 -12.29
C GLY A 236 -24.13 -17.97 -11.21
N ASN A 237 -23.49 -16.89 -10.79
CA ASN A 237 -24.07 -15.84 -9.96
C ASN A 237 -23.41 -14.50 -10.36
N THR A 238 -24.09 -13.76 -11.23
CA THR A 238 -23.57 -12.51 -11.77
C THR A 238 -23.43 -11.45 -10.68
N SER A 239 -24.41 -11.34 -9.77
CA SER A 239 -24.39 -10.38 -8.66
C SER A 239 -23.16 -10.57 -7.77
N PHE A 240 -22.89 -11.82 -7.35
CA PHE A 240 -21.69 -12.13 -6.56
C PHE A 240 -20.40 -11.77 -7.31
N SER A 241 -20.32 -12.15 -8.58
CA SER A 241 -19.11 -11.94 -9.39
C SER A 241 -18.85 -10.45 -9.62
N GLU A 242 -19.88 -9.68 -9.95
CA GLU A 242 -19.81 -8.22 -10.15
C GLU A 242 -19.45 -7.49 -8.85
N ALA A 243 -20.02 -7.89 -7.70
CA ALA A 243 -19.69 -7.32 -6.41
C ALA A 243 -18.20 -7.50 -6.07
N VAL A 244 -17.67 -8.72 -6.23
CA VAL A 244 -16.25 -9.02 -6.01
C VAL A 244 -15.36 -8.24 -6.98
N MET A 245 -15.69 -8.24 -8.27
CA MET A 245 -14.87 -7.56 -9.29
C MET A 245 -14.86 -6.04 -9.10
N SER A 246 -16.01 -5.43 -8.88
CA SER A 246 -16.14 -3.97 -8.66
C SER A 246 -15.37 -3.53 -7.42
N PHE A 247 -15.49 -4.28 -6.31
CA PHE A 247 -14.71 -4.04 -5.11
C PHE A 247 -13.20 -4.19 -5.38
N THR A 248 -12.80 -5.27 -6.07
CA THR A 248 -11.38 -5.51 -6.40
C THR A 248 -10.80 -4.38 -7.23
N GLU A 249 -11.50 -3.95 -8.28
CA GLU A 249 -11.03 -2.88 -9.18
C GLU A 249 -10.73 -1.60 -8.41
N LYS A 250 -11.67 -1.15 -7.56
CA LYS A 250 -11.50 0.09 -6.78
C LYS A 250 -10.40 -0.02 -5.73
N VAL A 251 -10.34 -1.14 -5.00
CA VAL A 251 -9.32 -1.32 -3.95
C VAL A 251 -7.93 -1.58 -4.54
N ALA A 252 -7.83 -2.18 -5.73
CA ALA A 252 -6.57 -2.34 -6.45
C ALA A 252 -5.95 -1.00 -6.86
N GLU A 253 -6.76 0.05 -7.08
CA GLU A 253 -6.27 1.41 -7.29
C GLU A 253 -5.53 1.93 -6.05
N LEU A 254 -6.11 1.77 -4.85
CA LEU A 254 -5.48 2.14 -3.58
C LEU A 254 -4.19 1.34 -3.34
N ASP A 255 -4.19 0.03 -3.64
CA ASP A 255 -2.98 -0.80 -3.57
C ASP A 255 -1.87 -0.27 -4.49
N SER A 256 -2.20 -0.01 -5.75
CA SER A 256 -1.21 0.47 -6.72
C SER A 256 -0.67 1.84 -6.35
N MET A 257 -1.53 2.75 -5.87
CA MET A 257 -1.10 4.06 -5.39
C MET A 257 -0.17 3.94 -4.18
N THR A 258 -0.56 3.12 -3.21
CA THR A 258 0.23 2.91 -1.99
C THR A 258 1.59 2.30 -2.28
N ARG A 259 1.64 1.19 -3.03
CA ARG A 259 2.92 0.54 -3.36
C ARG A 259 3.83 1.45 -4.16
N ARG A 260 3.28 2.23 -5.09
CA ARG A 260 4.03 3.26 -5.81
C ARG A 260 4.60 4.30 -4.86
N MET A 261 3.78 4.91 -4.01
CA MET A 261 4.23 5.90 -3.03
C MET A 261 5.35 5.34 -2.14
N ILE A 262 5.19 4.12 -1.62
CA ILE A 262 6.23 3.46 -0.82
C ILE A 262 7.55 3.39 -1.61
N MET A 263 7.53 2.88 -2.85
CA MET A 263 8.75 2.71 -3.64
C MET A 263 9.40 4.03 -4.07
N GLU A 264 8.60 5.00 -4.52
CA GLU A 264 9.07 6.34 -4.85
C GLU A 264 9.67 7.03 -3.62
N SER A 265 9.13 6.76 -2.43
CA SER A 265 9.65 7.33 -1.20
C SER A 265 11.03 6.77 -0.82
N PHE A 266 11.45 5.64 -1.41
CA PHE A 266 12.79 5.06 -1.30
C PHE A 266 13.64 5.29 -2.55
N ASP A 267 13.24 6.24 -3.40
CA ASP A 267 14.00 6.67 -4.59
C ASP A 267 14.24 5.53 -5.61
N LEU A 268 13.35 4.54 -5.67
CA LEU A 268 13.42 3.47 -6.66
C LEU A 268 13.06 3.97 -8.07
N ASP A 269 13.72 3.42 -9.09
CA ASP A 269 13.53 3.78 -10.50
C ASP A 269 12.08 3.53 -10.98
N GLU A 270 11.55 4.46 -11.78
CA GLU A 270 10.19 4.41 -12.34
C GLU A 270 9.90 3.13 -13.15
N ASN A 271 10.87 2.62 -13.91
CA ASN A 271 10.76 1.35 -14.64
C ASN A 271 10.66 0.17 -13.69
N TYR A 272 11.44 0.17 -12.60
CA TYR A 272 11.36 -0.85 -11.57
C TYR A 272 9.98 -0.85 -10.91
N ILE A 273 9.49 0.32 -10.52
CA ILE A 273 8.16 0.51 -9.93
C ILE A 273 7.08 -0.03 -10.87
N ASN A 274 7.08 0.39 -12.14
CA ASN A 274 6.10 -0.06 -13.12
C ASN A 274 6.13 -1.58 -13.36
N LYS A 275 7.33 -2.19 -13.36
CA LYS A 275 7.48 -3.64 -13.46
C LYS A 275 6.92 -4.33 -12.22
N HIS A 276 7.21 -3.82 -11.02
CA HIS A 276 6.71 -4.35 -9.76
C HIS A 276 5.17 -4.26 -9.65
N LEU A 277 4.58 -3.12 -10.00
CA LEU A 277 3.12 -2.95 -9.95
C LEU A 277 2.39 -3.98 -10.81
N LYS A 278 2.99 -4.42 -11.92
CA LYS A 278 2.46 -5.43 -12.84
C LYS A 278 2.77 -6.87 -12.42
N SER A 279 3.77 -7.09 -11.55
CA SER A 279 4.21 -8.44 -11.13
C SER A 279 3.35 -9.05 -10.02
N THR A 280 2.34 -8.34 -9.51
CA THR A 280 1.41 -8.81 -8.48
C THR A 280 0.00 -9.01 -9.03
N LYS A 281 -0.75 -9.93 -8.44
CA LYS A 281 -2.19 -10.19 -8.68
C LYS A 281 -2.98 -9.92 -7.41
N CYS A 282 -4.27 -9.69 -7.56
CA CYS A 282 -5.17 -9.50 -6.44
C CYS A 282 -5.75 -10.84 -6.01
N LEU A 283 -5.48 -11.22 -4.75
CA LEU A 283 -6.23 -12.27 -4.06
C LEU A 283 -7.24 -11.59 -3.16
N ILE A 284 -8.54 -11.76 -3.44
CA ILE A 284 -9.59 -11.32 -2.52
C ILE A 284 -9.86 -12.42 -1.52
N ARG A 285 -9.99 -12.06 -0.24
CA ARG A 285 -10.54 -12.95 0.77
C ARG A 285 -11.77 -12.32 1.38
N LEU A 286 -12.86 -13.06 1.39
CA LEU A 286 -14.04 -12.79 2.21
C LEU A 286 -13.89 -13.62 3.48
N MET A 287 -14.03 -13.01 4.64
CA MET A 287 -13.72 -13.61 5.94
C MET A 287 -14.88 -13.39 6.89
N LYS A 288 -15.33 -14.47 7.53
CA LYS A 288 -16.43 -14.50 8.49
C LYS A 288 -15.92 -14.97 9.84
N TYR A 289 -16.22 -14.21 10.88
CA TYR A 289 -16.04 -14.58 12.27
C TYR A 289 -17.41 -14.56 12.93
N GLN A 290 -17.96 -15.75 13.24
CA GLN A 290 -19.26 -15.85 13.91
C GLN A 290 -19.16 -15.23 15.31
N GLY A 291 -20.15 -14.41 15.67
CA GLY A 291 -20.31 -13.93 17.04
C GLY A 291 -20.70 -15.04 18.01
N VAL A 292 -20.53 -14.81 19.31
CA VAL A 292 -20.85 -15.77 20.38
C VAL A 292 -21.90 -15.18 21.31
N GLU A 293 -22.66 -16.04 22.03
CA GLU A 293 -23.77 -15.60 22.89
C GLU A 293 -23.30 -14.81 24.12
N GLU A 294 -22.08 -15.05 24.60
CA GLU A 294 -21.50 -14.37 25.76
C GLU A 294 -20.53 -13.25 25.33
N ILE A 295 -20.48 -12.17 26.11
CA ILE A 295 -19.55 -11.05 25.88
C ILE A 295 -18.18 -11.45 26.43
N GLU A 296 -17.55 -12.44 25.83
CA GLU A 296 -16.16 -12.82 26.12
C GLU A 296 -15.24 -12.41 24.98
N GLU A 297 -14.08 -11.88 25.35
CA GLU A 297 -13.02 -11.52 24.41
C GLU A 297 -12.23 -12.79 24.05
N GLU A 298 -12.51 -13.33 22.87
CA GLU A 298 -11.88 -14.55 22.38
C GLU A 298 -10.98 -14.31 21.17
N LEU A 299 -9.92 -15.09 21.06
CA LEU A 299 -9.03 -15.01 19.90
C LEU A 299 -9.73 -15.56 18.64
N GLY A 300 -10.01 -14.67 17.69
CA GLY A 300 -10.56 -15.02 16.37
C GLY A 300 -9.50 -15.42 15.35
N MET A 301 -8.29 -14.88 15.46
CA MET A 301 -7.11 -15.30 14.72
C MET A 301 -5.84 -14.92 15.47
N GLU A 302 -4.90 -15.86 15.57
CA GLU A 302 -3.60 -15.65 16.22
C GLU A 302 -2.80 -14.49 15.61
N ALA A 303 -1.94 -13.88 16.44
CA ALA A 303 -1.02 -12.85 16.01
C ALA A 303 -0.14 -13.31 14.85
N HIS A 304 -0.12 -12.53 13.78
CA HIS A 304 0.65 -12.84 12.58
C HIS A 304 0.98 -11.61 11.74
N THR A 305 1.89 -11.81 10.80
CA THR A 305 2.19 -10.94 9.68
C THR A 305 1.66 -11.60 8.41
N ASP A 306 1.14 -10.77 7.50
CA ASP A 306 0.78 -11.26 6.18
C ASP A 306 2.00 -11.49 5.29
N ARG A 307 1.92 -12.49 4.43
CA ARG A 307 3.08 -12.95 3.64
C ARG A 307 3.29 -12.16 2.36
N ASN A 308 2.23 -11.55 1.84
CA ASN A 308 2.12 -10.86 0.55
C ASN A 308 2.92 -9.55 0.53
N MET A 309 2.72 -8.73 -0.52
CA MET A 309 3.33 -7.39 -0.60
C MET A 309 2.57 -6.40 0.30
N LEU A 310 1.28 -6.26 0.07
CA LEU A 310 0.42 -5.30 0.76
C LEU A 310 -0.98 -5.90 0.94
N THR A 311 -1.56 -5.69 2.11
CA THR A 311 -2.95 -6.06 2.43
C THR A 311 -3.79 -4.82 2.63
N ILE A 312 -4.99 -4.78 2.07
CA ILE A 312 -5.99 -3.73 2.31
C ILE A 312 -7.27 -4.39 2.82
N LEU A 313 -7.69 -4.02 4.03
CA LEU A 313 -8.85 -4.59 4.71
C LEU A 313 -10.00 -3.57 4.80
N CYS A 314 -11.22 -4.06 4.61
CA CYS A 314 -12.44 -3.42 5.06
C CYS A 314 -13.24 -4.40 5.93
N GLN A 315 -14.06 -3.88 6.83
CA GLN A 315 -14.91 -4.68 7.73
C GLN A 315 -16.31 -4.07 7.85
N ASN A 316 -17.29 -4.86 8.26
CA ASN A 316 -18.61 -4.33 8.62
C ASN A 316 -18.57 -3.52 9.93
N ASP A 317 -19.73 -3.08 10.43
CA ASP A 317 -19.85 -2.19 11.59
C ASP A 317 -19.46 -2.83 12.93
N VAL A 318 -19.01 -4.09 12.93
CA VAL A 318 -18.52 -4.76 14.13
C VAL A 318 -17.16 -4.16 14.54
N LYS A 319 -17.15 -3.55 15.73
CA LYS A 319 -15.98 -2.87 16.30
C LYS A 319 -15.06 -3.83 17.04
N ASP A 320 -13.85 -3.36 17.30
CA ASP A 320 -12.83 -3.99 18.16
C ASP A 320 -12.42 -5.41 17.72
N GLY A 321 -12.56 -5.71 16.43
CA GLY A 321 -12.20 -7.01 15.88
C GLY A 321 -10.73 -7.12 15.47
N LEU A 322 -10.15 -6.08 14.84
CA LEU A 322 -8.76 -6.10 14.39
C LEU A 322 -7.87 -5.38 15.40
N GLU A 323 -6.74 -5.98 15.75
CA GLU A 323 -5.72 -5.33 16.55
C GLU A 323 -4.36 -5.42 15.89
N VAL A 324 -3.61 -4.32 15.92
CA VAL A 324 -2.24 -4.24 15.38
C VAL A 324 -1.25 -3.99 16.50
N LYS A 325 -0.13 -4.69 16.48
CA LYS A 325 0.92 -4.60 17.47
C LYS A 325 1.80 -3.39 17.21
N THR A 326 2.15 -2.66 18.27
CA THR A 326 3.09 -1.53 18.18
C THR A 326 4.52 -2.02 17.94
N LYS A 327 5.34 -1.16 17.32
CA LYS A 327 6.76 -1.43 16.99
C LYS A 327 7.63 -1.82 18.19
N ASP A 328 7.27 -1.37 19.39
CA ASP A 328 7.97 -1.71 20.63
C ASP A 328 7.59 -3.10 21.19
N ASP A 329 6.69 -3.82 20.51
CA ASP A 329 6.17 -5.13 20.89
C ASP A 329 5.39 -5.17 22.21
N LYS A 330 5.04 -4.01 22.79
CA LYS A 330 4.41 -3.92 24.13
C LYS A 330 2.89 -3.77 24.10
N HIS A 331 2.33 -3.14 23.08
CA HIS A 331 0.93 -2.75 23.06
C HIS A 331 0.20 -3.22 21.80
N TRP A 332 -1.13 -3.35 21.92
CA TRP A 332 -2.04 -3.62 20.81
C TRP A 332 -2.93 -2.40 20.60
N ILE A 333 -2.98 -1.93 19.36
CA ILE A 333 -3.85 -0.87 18.89
C ILE A 333 -5.14 -1.51 18.37
N LYS A 334 -6.28 -1.17 18.96
CA LYS A 334 -7.60 -1.54 18.45
C LYS A 334 -7.91 -0.73 17.20
N VAL A 335 -8.09 -1.42 16.08
CA VAL A 335 -8.29 -0.79 14.79
C VAL A 335 -9.78 -0.76 14.47
N ASN A 336 -10.35 0.44 14.57
CA ASN A 336 -11.71 0.72 14.18
C ASN A 336 -11.69 1.72 13.01
N PRO A 337 -12.21 1.35 11.83
CA PRO A 337 -12.36 2.29 10.72
C PRO A 337 -13.14 3.52 11.19
N SER A 338 -12.60 4.72 10.92
CA SER A 338 -13.18 5.99 11.35
C SER A 338 -14.41 6.38 10.53
N ARG A 339 -14.48 5.90 9.27
CA ARG A 339 -15.55 6.20 8.29
C ARG A 339 -15.77 5.03 7.33
N ASP A 340 -16.89 5.01 6.61
CA ASP A 340 -17.19 3.98 5.60
C ASP A 340 -16.20 3.94 4.43
N SER A 341 -15.57 5.09 4.14
CA SER A 341 -14.49 5.22 3.15
C SER A 341 -13.11 4.87 3.71
N SER A 342 -13.03 4.25 4.89
CA SER A 342 -11.77 3.92 5.54
C SER A 342 -11.39 2.45 5.30
N PHE A 343 -10.10 2.27 5.02
CA PHE A 343 -9.48 0.98 4.76
C PHE A 343 -8.22 0.84 5.62
N ILE A 344 -7.94 -0.36 6.10
CA ILE A 344 -6.72 -0.62 6.86
C ILE A 344 -5.69 -1.22 5.93
N VAL A 345 -4.56 -0.53 5.77
CA VAL A 345 -3.45 -0.96 4.93
C VAL A 345 -2.38 -1.57 5.82
N LEU A 346 -1.89 -2.77 5.48
CA LEU A 346 -0.83 -3.46 6.20
C LEU A 346 0.30 -3.87 5.24
N GLY A 347 1.53 -3.59 5.64
CA GLY A 347 2.75 -4.07 4.98
C GLY A 347 2.95 -5.56 5.22
N GLY A 348 3.20 -6.31 4.15
CA GLY A 348 3.44 -7.74 4.21
C GLY A 348 4.94 -8.11 4.15
N ALA A 349 5.23 -9.38 4.46
CA ALA A 349 6.59 -9.91 4.55
C ALA A 349 7.37 -9.79 3.23
N MET A 350 6.72 -9.94 2.06
CA MET A 350 7.44 -9.80 0.78
C MET A 350 7.85 -8.35 0.53
N LEU A 351 7.04 -7.37 0.93
CA LEU A 351 7.40 -5.96 0.80
C LEU A 351 8.52 -5.59 1.78
N HIS A 352 8.49 -6.15 3.00
CA HIS A 352 9.58 -6.04 3.97
C HIS A 352 10.91 -6.57 3.41
N VAL A 353 10.91 -7.75 2.78
CA VAL A 353 12.11 -8.32 2.14
C VAL A 353 12.57 -7.46 0.96
N LEU A 354 11.64 -7.04 0.10
CA LEU A 354 11.93 -6.24 -1.09
C LEU A 354 12.54 -4.88 -0.74
N LEU A 355 12.14 -4.28 0.38
CA LEU A 355 12.68 -3.00 0.84
C LEU A 355 13.74 -3.14 1.93
N ASN A 356 14.42 -4.30 1.96
CA ASN A 356 15.54 -4.61 2.85
C ASN A 356 15.26 -4.29 4.33
N GLY A 357 14.04 -4.59 4.79
CA GLY A 357 13.59 -4.40 6.17
C GLY A 357 13.10 -3.00 6.54
N ARG A 358 13.17 -2.02 5.62
CA ARG A 358 12.80 -0.61 5.90
C ARG A 358 11.30 -0.41 6.08
N VAL A 359 10.46 -1.19 5.40
CA VAL A 359 9.02 -1.23 5.65
C VAL A 359 8.73 -2.27 6.72
N LEU A 360 8.13 -1.88 7.83
CA LEU A 360 7.73 -2.83 8.86
C LEU A 360 6.55 -3.68 8.40
N THR A 361 6.48 -4.89 8.95
CA THR A 361 5.32 -5.75 8.78
C THR A 361 4.27 -5.44 9.83
N GLY A 362 3.03 -5.20 9.43
CA GLY A 362 1.92 -4.99 10.36
C GLY A 362 1.57 -6.29 11.09
N VAL A 363 2.18 -6.54 12.25
CA VAL A 363 1.83 -7.69 13.10
C VAL A 363 0.44 -7.47 13.67
N HIS A 364 -0.52 -8.31 13.34
CA HIS A 364 -1.91 -8.13 13.71
C HIS A 364 -2.57 -9.43 14.17
N ARG A 365 -3.65 -9.29 14.93
CA ARG A 365 -4.51 -10.40 15.38
C ARG A 365 -5.97 -10.02 15.22
N VAL A 366 -6.85 -11.01 15.28
CA VAL A 366 -8.30 -10.78 15.30
C VAL A 366 -8.85 -11.24 16.63
N MET A 367 -9.57 -10.35 17.30
CA MET A 367 -10.38 -10.62 18.48
C MET A 367 -11.84 -10.78 18.05
N ARG A 368 -12.57 -11.67 18.69
CA ARG A 368 -14.04 -11.76 18.57
C ARG A 368 -14.63 -11.13 19.81
N MET A 369 -15.57 -10.21 19.58
CA MET A 369 -16.27 -9.49 20.64
C MET A 369 -17.76 -9.50 20.35
N GLY A 370 -18.54 -10.01 21.32
CA GLY A 370 -19.99 -9.94 21.31
C GLY A 370 -20.68 -10.88 20.32
N THR A 371 -21.97 -10.59 20.10
CA THR A 371 -22.92 -11.48 19.42
C THR A 371 -23.00 -11.29 17.91
N ASN A 372 -22.52 -10.15 17.40
CA ASN A 372 -22.63 -9.82 15.99
C ASN A 372 -21.55 -10.54 15.17
N THR A 373 -21.95 -11.09 14.02
CA THR A 373 -21.01 -11.70 13.09
C THR A 373 -20.17 -10.64 12.40
N ARG A 374 -18.85 -10.77 12.50
CA ARG A 374 -17.90 -9.86 11.84
C ARG A 374 -17.58 -10.40 10.45
N PHE A 375 -17.91 -9.58 9.44
CA PHE A 375 -17.48 -9.80 8.07
C PHE A 375 -16.33 -8.85 7.74
N SER A 376 -15.32 -9.36 7.04
CA SER A 376 -14.25 -8.54 6.50
C SER A 376 -13.89 -9.00 5.10
N ALA A 377 -13.59 -8.05 4.22
CA ALA A 377 -13.06 -8.32 2.90
C ALA A 377 -11.64 -7.74 2.82
N GLY A 378 -10.71 -8.54 2.30
CA GLY A 378 -9.32 -8.16 2.18
C GLY A 378 -8.82 -8.35 0.76
N LEU A 379 -8.14 -7.33 0.23
CA LEU A 379 -7.34 -7.44 -0.97
C LEU A 379 -5.88 -7.71 -0.57
N PHE A 380 -5.34 -8.81 -1.06
CA PHE A 380 -3.96 -9.22 -0.81
C PHE A 380 -3.18 -9.18 -2.13
N SER A 381 -2.18 -8.29 -2.21
CA SER A 381 -1.31 -8.17 -3.38
C SER A 381 -0.21 -9.22 -3.36
N VAL A 382 -0.43 -10.31 -4.08
CA VAL A 382 0.46 -11.47 -4.09
C VAL A 382 1.29 -11.53 -5.38
N PRO A 383 2.54 -12.00 -5.35
CA PRO A 383 3.33 -12.24 -6.56
C PRO A 383 2.61 -13.13 -7.59
N LYS A 384 2.69 -12.76 -8.87
CA LYS A 384 2.11 -13.51 -10.02
C LYS A 384 3.02 -14.64 -10.49
N THR A 385 4.32 -14.39 -10.49
CA THR A 385 5.36 -15.28 -11.01
C THR A 385 6.06 -16.02 -9.88
N GLU A 386 6.81 -17.05 -10.23
CA GLU A 386 7.75 -17.75 -9.34
C GLU A 386 9.11 -17.01 -9.31
N ASP A 387 9.13 -15.74 -9.70
CA ASP A 387 10.34 -14.93 -9.64
C ASP A 387 10.73 -14.71 -8.18
N LEU A 388 12.03 -14.82 -7.91
CA LEU A 388 12.58 -14.59 -6.58
C LEU A 388 12.42 -13.12 -6.19
N ILE A 389 12.04 -12.88 -4.95
CA ILE A 389 11.90 -11.57 -4.35
C ILE A 389 13.16 -11.28 -3.54
N TYR A 390 13.76 -10.12 -3.76
CA TYR A 390 14.96 -9.68 -3.06
C TYR A 390 15.04 -8.16 -3.12
N ALA A 391 15.80 -7.58 -2.18
CA ALA A 391 16.09 -6.16 -2.19
C ALA A 391 16.88 -5.77 -3.45
N PRO A 392 16.45 -4.77 -4.23
CA PRO A 392 17.24 -4.23 -5.31
C PRO A 392 18.50 -3.54 -4.75
N ASP A 393 19.52 -3.34 -5.57
CA ASP A 393 20.83 -2.88 -5.10
C ASP A 393 20.78 -1.45 -4.54
N GLU A 394 19.84 -0.63 -5.01
CA GLU A 394 19.53 0.71 -4.49
C GLU A 394 19.09 0.69 -3.02
N MET A 395 18.64 -0.46 -2.51
CA MET A 395 18.22 -0.64 -1.11
C MET A 395 19.33 -1.21 -0.21
N VAL A 396 20.54 -1.38 -0.75
CA VAL A 396 21.68 -1.97 -0.05
C VAL A 396 22.88 -1.02 -0.12
N ASP A 397 23.30 -0.55 1.05
CA ASP A 397 24.47 0.31 1.19
C ASP A 397 25.27 -0.06 2.47
N SER A 398 26.28 0.72 2.82
CA SER A 398 27.10 0.47 4.02
C SER A 398 26.33 0.61 5.33
N GLU A 399 25.30 1.47 5.37
CA GLU A 399 24.44 1.70 6.53
C GLU A 399 23.28 0.69 6.58
N HIS A 400 22.86 0.18 5.42
CA HIS A 400 21.77 -0.79 5.25
C HIS A 400 22.27 -2.02 4.49
N PRO A 401 23.06 -2.91 5.13
CA PRO A 401 23.52 -4.13 4.49
C PRO A 401 22.35 -5.04 4.12
N ARG A 402 22.54 -5.91 3.12
CA ARG A 402 21.52 -6.87 2.68
C ARG A 402 21.14 -7.80 3.84
N LEU A 403 19.86 -7.80 4.22
CA LEU A 403 19.37 -8.57 5.36
C LEU A 403 18.81 -9.95 4.98
N TYR A 404 18.40 -10.12 3.72
CA TYR A 404 17.68 -11.29 3.25
C TYR A 404 18.25 -11.85 1.95
N LYS A 405 18.28 -13.18 1.85
CA LYS A 405 18.50 -13.95 0.63
C LYS A 405 17.28 -13.84 -0.28
N PRO A 406 17.44 -14.01 -1.60
CA PRO A 406 16.32 -14.11 -2.52
C PRO A 406 15.33 -15.20 -2.10
N ILE A 407 14.03 -14.86 -2.12
CA ILE A 407 12.95 -15.68 -1.57
C ILE A 407 11.92 -16.01 -2.65
N ASP A 408 11.52 -17.28 -2.76
CA ASP A 408 10.34 -17.66 -3.52
C ASP A 408 9.09 -17.58 -2.62
N PHE A 409 8.06 -16.89 -3.09
CA PHE A 409 6.85 -16.63 -2.32
C PHE A 409 6.09 -17.92 -1.96
N GLU A 410 5.95 -18.86 -2.91
CA GLU A 410 5.18 -20.07 -2.68
C GLU A 410 5.92 -21.04 -1.75
N SER A 411 7.24 -21.13 -1.87
CA SER A 411 8.10 -21.89 -0.96
C SER A 411 8.05 -21.35 0.47
N TYR A 412 8.09 -20.03 0.64
CA TYR A 412 7.90 -19.40 1.96
C TYR A 412 6.48 -19.61 2.50
N PHE A 413 5.47 -19.52 1.63
CA PHE A 413 4.08 -19.80 1.99
C PHE A 413 3.93 -21.24 2.52
N GLN A 414 4.55 -22.22 1.86
CA GLN A 414 4.51 -23.62 2.29
C GLN A 414 5.27 -23.85 3.61
N TYR A 415 6.47 -23.28 3.75
CA TYR A 415 7.29 -23.38 4.97
C TYR A 415 6.52 -22.95 6.23
N THR A 416 5.79 -21.83 6.13
CA THR A 416 4.99 -21.29 7.23
C THR A 416 3.64 -22.01 7.46
N ILE A 417 3.32 -23.05 6.68
CA ILE A 417 2.16 -23.92 6.89
C ILE A 417 2.58 -25.27 7.49
N GLU A 418 3.72 -25.82 7.07
CA GLU A 418 4.15 -27.19 7.39
C GLU A 418 4.91 -27.35 8.71
N GLY A 419 5.40 -26.27 9.32
CA GLY A 419 6.18 -26.32 10.57
C GLY A 419 5.47 -25.75 11.81
N PHE A 420 6.22 -25.65 12.92
CA PHE A 420 5.92 -24.71 14.03
C PHE A 420 6.01 -23.23 13.62
N GLY A 421 5.97 -22.94 12.31
CA GLY A 421 6.27 -21.67 11.69
C GLY A 421 5.26 -20.62 12.11
N ARG A 422 5.63 -19.86 13.14
CA ARG A 422 4.94 -18.61 13.45
C ARG A 422 4.95 -17.74 12.21
N ARG A 423 3.86 -17.05 11.95
CA ARG A 423 3.78 -16.08 10.86
C ARG A 423 4.34 -14.75 11.36
N ASP A 424 5.62 -14.72 11.71
CA ASP A 424 6.28 -13.53 12.28
C ASP A 424 7.64 -13.27 11.62
N LEU A 425 8.26 -12.14 11.99
CA LEU A 425 9.57 -11.74 11.48
C LEU A 425 10.69 -12.73 11.88
N SER A 426 10.54 -13.44 13.00
CA SER A 426 11.52 -14.44 13.44
C SER A 426 11.54 -15.62 12.47
N ALA A 427 10.37 -16.13 12.08
CA ALA A 427 10.27 -17.18 11.07
C ALA A 427 10.77 -16.71 9.70
N LEU A 428 10.50 -15.46 9.30
CA LEU A 428 11.03 -14.89 8.07
C LEU A 428 12.56 -14.84 8.06
N ARG A 429 13.17 -14.34 9.15
CA ARG A 429 14.63 -14.32 9.33
C ARG A 429 15.24 -15.72 9.37
N THR A 430 14.57 -16.67 10.01
CA THR A 430 15.01 -18.07 10.03
C THR A 430 15.02 -18.67 8.63
N TYR A 431 14.02 -18.33 7.81
CA TYR A 431 13.89 -18.88 6.46
C TYR A 431 14.90 -18.28 5.47
N CYS A 432 15.06 -16.94 5.46
CA CYS A 432 15.82 -16.25 4.42
C CYS A 432 16.81 -15.19 4.93
N GLY A 433 17.02 -15.04 6.23
CA GLY A 433 18.00 -14.11 6.79
C GLY A 433 19.44 -14.42 6.35
N LEU A 434 20.27 -13.38 6.28
CA LEU A 434 21.71 -13.45 6.05
C LEU A 434 22.51 -13.44 7.36
#